data_AF-A0A2J0KRR2-F1
#
_entry.id   AF-A0A2J0KRR2-F1
#
_cell.length_a   1.000
_cell.length_b   1.000
_cell.length_c   1.000
_cell.angle_alpha   90.00
_cell.angle_beta   90.00
_cell.angle_gamma   90.00
#
_symmetry.space_group_name_H-M   'P 1'
#
loop_
_entity.id
_entity.type
_entity.pdbx_description
1 polymer ?
#
loop_
_entity_poly.entity_id
_entity_poly.type
_entity_poly.pdbx_seq_one_letter_code
_entity_poly.pdbx_strand_id
1 'polypeptide(L)'
;IRISMDGRGRAADNIFVERLWRSVKYENVYLKGCETISDAVSGLREYFNFYNTERFHQSLGYKTPWAIYSGLEVGQDQKLTA
;
A
#
# COMPACT_ATOMS: atom_id res chain seq x y z
N ILE A 1 11.65 -4.04 -20.33
CA ILE A 1 10.41 -3.93 -19.54
C ILE A 1 9.25 -4.17 -20.50
N ARG A 2 8.46 -5.24 -20.33
CA ARG A 2 7.35 -5.59 -21.23
C ARG A 2 6.07 -4.97 -20.68
N ILE A 3 5.75 -3.75 -21.09
CA ILE A 3 4.51 -3.07 -20.70
C ILE A 3 3.40 -3.66 -21.57
N SER A 4 2.64 -4.61 -21.03
CA SER A 4 1.46 -5.18 -21.69
C SER A 4 0.32 -4.16 -21.59
N MET A 5 0.10 -3.39 -22.66
CA MET A 5 -1.06 -2.51 -22.79
C MET A 5 -2.31 -3.25 -23.29
N ASP A 6 -2.25 -4.57 -23.51
CA ASP A 6 -3.43 -5.32 -23.90
C ASP A 6 -4.33 -5.55 -22.67
N GLY A 7 -5.46 -4.85 -22.64
CA GLY A 7 -6.51 -4.98 -21.61
C GLY A 7 -7.20 -6.36 -21.58
N ARG A 8 -6.54 -7.43 -22.05
CA ARG A 8 -7.06 -8.79 -22.06
C ARG A 8 -6.61 -9.51 -20.79
N GLY A 9 -7.53 -9.61 -19.83
CA GLY A 9 -7.56 -10.76 -18.92
C GLY A 9 -7.04 -10.56 -17.50
N ARG A 10 -7.10 -9.36 -16.91
CA ARG A 10 -6.71 -9.20 -15.50
C ARG A 10 -7.62 -8.28 -14.68
N ALA A 11 -8.93 -8.52 -14.68
CA ALA A 11 -9.80 -7.93 -13.65
C ALA A 11 -9.21 -8.13 -12.23
N ALA A 12 -8.52 -9.26 -12.01
CA ALA A 12 -7.80 -9.56 -10.77
C ALA A 12 -6.52 -8.73 -10.54
N ASP A 13 -5.85 -8.19 -11.55
CA ASP A 13 -4.67 -7.31 -11.36
C ASP A 13 -5.15 -5.86 -11.18
N ASN A 14 -6.15 -5.47 -11.97
CA ASN A 14 -6.79 -4.17 -11.88
C ASN A 14 -7.52 -3.97 -10.54
N ILE A 15 -8.19 -5.00 -10.00
CA ILE A 15 -8.94 -4.86 -8.73
C ILE A 15 -8.02 -4.49 -7.55
N PHE A 16 -6.77 -4.97 -7.52
CA PHE A 16 -5.82 -4.59 -6.48
C PHE A 16 -5.40 -3.14 -6.62
N VAL A 17 -5.07 -2.73 -7.85
CA VAL A 17 -4.69 -1.35 -8.17
C VAL A 17 -5.85 -0.38 -7.90
N GLU A 18 -7.06 -0.72 -8.29
CA GLU A 18 -8.27 0.07 -8.04
C GLU A 18 -8.58 0.21 -6.56
N ARG A 19 -8.47 -0.89 -5.79
CA ARG A 19 -8.68 -0.86 -4.34
C ARG A 19 -7.63 -0.01 -3.64
N LEU A 20 -6.37 -0.13 -4.04
CA LEU A 20 -5.28 0.73 -3.56
C LEU A 20 -5.58 2.20 -3.83
N TRP A 21 -5.90 2.56 -5.07
CA TRP A 21 -6.18 3.95 -5.44
C TRP A 21 -7.45 4.50 -4.78
N ARG A 22 -8.43 3.64 -4.46
CA ARG A 22 -9.57 4.05 -3.65
C ARG A 22 -9.10 4.49 -2.26
N SER A 23 -8.34 3.65 -1.55
CA SER A 23 -7.78 3.98 -0.23
C SER A 23 -6.95 5.27 -0.26
N VAL A 24 -6.01 5.39 -1.20
CA VAL A 24 -5.16 6.58 -1.36
C VAL A 24 -5.98 7.85 -1.52
N LYS A 25 -7.01 7.82 -2.39
CA LYS A 25 -7.83 9.01 -2.65
C LYS A 25 -8.62 9.45 -1.42
N TYR A 26 -9.27 8.51 -0.74
CA TYR A 26 -10.12 8.82 0.41
C TYR A 26 -9.33 9.20 1.67
N GLU A 27 -8.19 8.56 1.92
CA GLU A 27 -7.44 8.72 3.16
C GLU A 27 -6.32 9.76 3.07
N ASN A 28 -5.93 10.18 1.86
CA ASN A 28 -4.85 11.15 1.67
C ASN A 28 -5.28 12.31 0.77
N VAL A 29 -5.60 12.04 -0.50
CA VAL A 29 -5.77 13.10 -1.51
C VAL A 29 -6.96 14.01 -1.19
N TYR A 30 -8.11 13.44 -0.82
CA TYR A 30 -9.31 14.22 -0.50
C TYR A 30 -9.24 14.92 0.85
N LEU A 31 -8.39 14.44 1.78
CA LEU A 31 -8.24 15.03 3.11
C LEU A 31 -7.19 16.13 3.16
N LYS A 32 -6.08 15.97 2.42
CA LYS A 32 -4.92 16.88 2.51
C LYS A 32 -5.07 18.16 1.69
N GLY A 33 -6.08 18.29 0.82
CA GLY A 33 -6.35 19.52 0.06
C GLY A 33 -5.10 20.06 -0.64
N CYS A 34 -4.39 19.20 -1.38
CA CYS A 34 -3.08 19.53 -1.94
C CYS A 34 -3.19 20.74 -2.90
N GLU A 35 -2.59 21.87 -2.51
CA GLU A 35 -2.63 23.11 -3.29
C GLU A 35 -1.64 23.09 -4.45
N THR A 36 -0.52 22.36 -4.30
CA THR A 36 0.49 22.21 -5.33
C THR A 36 0.79 20.74 -5.65
N ILE A 37 1.38 20.51 -6.83
CA ILE A 37 1.86 19.17 -7.24
C ILE A 37 2.92 18.67 -6.25
N SER A 38 3.77 19.55 -5.73
CA SER A 38 4.80 19.18 -4.76
C SER A 38 4.19 18.64 -3.47
N ASP A 39 3.12 19.27 -2.97
CA ASP A 39 2.41 18.83 -1.76
C ASP A 39 1.73 17.48 -1.99
N ALA A 40 1.13 17.27 -3.17
CA ALA A 40 0.56 15.99 -3.55
C ALA A 40 1.63 14.88 -3.60
N VAL A 41 2.81 15.15 -4.19
CA VAL A 41 3.90 14.18 -4.25
C VAL A 41 4.41 13.84 -2.85
N SER A 42 4.60 14.85 -1.99
CA SER A 42 5.02 14.62 -0.60
C SER A 42 3.98 13.82 0.17
N GLY A 43 2.70 14.22 0.10
CA GLY A 43 1.60 13.56 0.78
C GLY A 43 1.41 12.11 0.34
N LEU A 44 1.58 11.82 -0.95
CA LEU A 44 1.58 10.46 -1.49
C LEU A 44 2.78 9.66 -0.99
N ARG A 45 3.98 10.26 -0.96
CA ARG A 45 5.19 9.58 -0.47
C ARG A 45 5.03 9.14 0.98
N GLU A 46 4.54 10.04 1.83
CA GLU A 46 4.25 9.73 3.23
C GLU A 46 3.20 8.62 3.36
N TYR A 47 2.11 8.73 2.60
CA TYR A 47 1.04 7.73 2.63
C TYR A 47 1.51 6.35 2.18
N PHE A 48 2.29 6.26 1.10
CA PHE A 48 2.80 4.99 0.61
C PHE A 48 3.84 4.38 1.54
N ASN A 49 4.63 5.19 2.25
CA ASN A 49 5.49 4.69 3.32
C ASN A 49 4.64 4.01 4.41
N PHE A 50 3.69 4.75 4.98
CA PHE A 50 2.74 4.22 5.98
C PHE A 50 2.01 2.95 5.49
N TYR A 51 1.45 2.99 4.29
CA TYR A 51 0.71 1.87 3.70
C TYR A 51 1.57 0.61 3.59
N ASN A 52 2.84 0.75 3.20
CA ASN A 52 3.72 -0.40 2.98
C ASN A 52 4.34 -0.92 4.28
N THR A 53 4.66 -0.05 5.24
CA THR A 53 5.48 -0.43 6.41
C THR A 53 4.69 -0.56 7.70
N GLU A 54 3.54 0.10 7.83
CA GLU A 54 2.81 0.22 9.10
C GLU A 54 1.38 -0.31 9.01
N ARG A 55 0.72 -0.19 7.85
CA ARG A 55 -0.67 -0.61 7.69
C ARG A 55 -0.79 -2.14 7.65
N PHE A 56 -1.56 -2.68 8.58
CA PHE A 56 -1.92 -4.10 8.57
C PHE A 56 -3.07 -4.37 7.59
N HIS A 57 -2.94 -5.44 6.81
CA HIS A 57 -3.96 -5.88 5.86
C HIS A 57 -4.52 -7.23 6.26
N GLN A 58 -5.83 -7.32 6.50
CA GLN A 58 -6.50 -8.59 6.82
C GLN A 58 -6.29 -9.63 5.71
N SER A 59 -6.30 -9.22 4.44
CA SER A 59 -6.02 -10.11 3.30
C SER A 59 -4.58 -10.64 3.26
N LEU A 60 -3.66 -10.03 4.01
CA LEU A 60 -2.27 -10.45 4.17
C LEU A 60 -2.02 -11.13 5.53
N GLY A 61 -3.08 -11.58 6.23
CA GLY A 61 -2.95 -12.17 7.55
C GLY A 61 -2.51 -11.17 8.62
N TYR A 62 -2.97 -9.92 8.53
CA TYR A 62 -2.55 -8.82 9.40
C TYR A 62 -1.05 -8.56 9.36
N LYS A 63 -0.41 -8.81 8.22
CA LYS A 63 0.95 -8.36 7.92
C LYS A 63 0.92 -7.10 7.06
N THR A 64 2.04 -6.38 7.02
CA THR A 64 2.22 -5.21 6.15
C THR A 64 2.67 -5.66 4.76
N PRO A 65 2.40 -4.89 3.69
CA PRO A 65 2.85 -5.23 2.34
C PRO A 65 4.36 -5.42 2.27
N TRP A 66 5.14 -4.61 3.00
CA TRP A 66 6.59 -4.74 3.09
C TRP A 66 7.02 -6.06 3.71
N ALA A 67 6.37 -6.52 4.80
CA ALA A 67 6.70 -7.79 5.44
C ALA A 67 6.49 -8.98 4.48
N ILE A 68 5.41 -8.96 3.70
CA ILE A 68 5.15 -9.99 2.69
C ILE A 68 6.17 -9.93 1.55
N TYR A 69 6.45 -8.74 1.02
CA TYR A 69 7.37 -8.56 -0.11
C TYR A 69 8.82 -8.90 0.23
N SER A 70 9.30 -8.46 1.39
CA SER A 70 10.68 -8.67 1.84
C SER A 70 10.96 -10.10 2.31
N GLY A 71 9.92 -10.92 2.51
CA GLY A 71 10.05 -12.26 3.08
C GLY A 71 10.46 -12.27 4.56
N LEU A 72 10.48 -11.10 5.20
CA LEU A 72 10.77 -10.96 6.62
C LEU A 72 9.47 -11.19 7.41
N GLU A 73 9.36 -12.34 8.05
CA GLU A 73 8.32 -12.56 9.06
C GLU A 73 8.57 -11.65 10.26
N VAL A 74 7.91 -10.49 10.29
CA VAL A 74 7.84 -9.68 11.51
C VAL A 74 6.87 -10.39 12.46
N GLY A 75 7.37 -11.34 13.24
CA GLY A 75 6.52 -12.11 14.15
C GLY A 75 7.11 -13.37 14.79
N GLN A 76 8.32 -13.32 15.34
CA GLN A 76 8.72 -14.18 16.47
C GLN A 76 9.57 -13.40 17.49
N ASP A 77 9.06 -12.29 18.03
CA ASP A 77 9.69 -11.65 19.20
C ASP A 77 8.64 -11.16 20.21
N GLN A 78 7.70 -12.04 20.55
CA GLN A 78 6.85 -11.87 21.72
C GLN A 78 6.67 -13.21 22.44
N LYS A 79 7.79 -13.86 22.77
CA LYS A 79 7.87 -14.97 23.75
C LYS A 79 9.18 -14.93 24.55
N LEU A 80 9.64 -13.75 24.98
CA LEU A 80 10.70 -13.62 25.99
C LEU A 80 10.46 -12.39 26.86
N THR A 81 9.40 -12.42 27.67
CA THR A 81 9.40 -11.75 28.96
C THR A 81 8.92 -12.77 29.98
N ALA A 82 9.76 -12.94 31.00
CA ALA A 82 9.75 -13.96 32.05
C ALA A 82 8.45 -14.05 32.85
#